data_AF-A0A0L7R2R5-F1
#
_entry.id   AF-A0A0L7R2R5-F1
#
_cell.length_a   1.000
_cell.length_b   1.000
_cell.length_c   1.000
_cell.angle_alpha   90.00
_cell.angle_beta   90.00
_cell.angle_gamma   90.00
#
_symmetry.space_group_name_H-M   'P 1'
#
loop_
_entity.id
_entity.type
_entity.pdbx_description
1 polymer ?
#
loop_
_entity_poly.entity_id
_entity_poly.type
_entity_poly.pdbx_seq_one_letter_code
_entity_poly.pdbx_strand_id
1 'polypeptide(L)' 'LEKLHSEILEQSSYSSDFAPSNYHPFESLETASKGRRFSSNEQLKNGVHAWFISQ' A
#
# COMPACT_ATOMS: atom_id res chain seq x y z
N LEU A 1 -10.88 -8.35 -15.26
CA LEU A 1 -9.79 -9.31 -15.02
C LEU A 1 -9.72 -10.37 -16.12
N GLU A 2 -10.85 -10.92 -16.58
CA GLU A 2 -10.84 -11.93 -17.66
C GLU A 2 -10.10 -11.51 -18.94
N LYS A 3 -10.19 -10.23 -19.32
CA LYS A 3 -9.45 -9.69 -20.49
C LYS A 3 -7.93 -9.60 -20.29
N LEU A 4 -7.45 -9.62 -19.04
CA LEU A 4 -6.03 -9.58 -18.67
C LEU A 4 -5.44 -10.99 -18.52
N HIS A 5 -6.26 -12.05 -18.63
CA HIS A 5 -5.86 -13.46 -18.43
C HIS A 5 -5.07 -13.73 -17.15
N SER A 6 -5.20 -12.87 -16.15
CA SER A 6 -4.52 -13.03 -14.87
C SER A 6 -5.28 -14.04 -14.02
N GLU A 7 -4.55 -14.94 -13.38
CA GLU A 7 -5.11 -15.83 -12.37
C GLU A 7 -5.58 -14.99 -11.18
N ILE A 8 -6.81 -15.25 -10.73
CA ILE A 8 -7.39 -14.59 -9.57
C ILE A 8 -7.26 -15.56 -8.40
N LEU A 9 -6.42 -15.20 -7.43
CA LEU A 9 -6.30 -15.97 -6.20
C LEU A 9 -7.52 -15.70 -5.32
N GLU A 10 -8.23 -16.75 -4.90
CA GLU A 10 -9.32 -16.59 -3.95
C GLU A 10 -8.77 -16.14 -2.59
N GLN A 11 -9.39 -15.12 -2.02
CA GLN A 11 -9.05 -14.60 -0.71
C GLN A 11 -10.32 -14.54 0.14
N SER A 12 -10.22 -15.04 1.38
CA SER A 12 -11.34 -15.04 2.31
C SER A 12 -11.74 -13.63 2.74
N SER A 13 -13.01 -13.43 3.06
CA SER A 13 -13.49 -12.20 3.69
C SER A 13 -12.78 -11.97 5.03
N TYR A 14 -12.40 -10.72 5.32
CA TYR A 14 -11.70 -10.29 6.55
C TYR A 14 -10.27 -10.83 6.74
N SER A 15 -9.59 -11.13 5.63
CA SER A 15 -8.26 -11.73 5.60
C SER A 15 -7.15 -10.68 5.45
N SER A 16 -7.17 -9.62 6.26
CA SER A 16 -6.14 -8.55 6.19
C SER A 16 -4.75 -9.11 6.52
N ASP A 17 -4.68 -10.10 7.41
CA ASP A 17 -3.42 -10.76 7.80
C ASP A 17 -2.85 -11.67 6.70
N PHE A 18 -3.64 -12.00 5.68
CA PHE A 18 -3.19 -12.82 4.55
C PHE A 18 -2.90 -12.00 3.30
N ALA A 19 -3.22 -10.70 3.29
CA ALA A 19 -2.89 -9.80 2.19
C ALA A 19 -1.44 -9.31 2.35
N PRO A 20 -0.47 -9.74 1.53
CA PRO A 20 0.93 -9.30 1.63
C PRO A 20 1.12 -7.80 1.50
N SER A 21 0.16 -7.07 0.91
CA SER A 21 0.15 -5.62 0.91
C SER A 21 -0.11 -5.00 2.28
N ASN A 22 -0.96 -5.64 3.10
CA ASN A 22 -1.45 -5.04 4.35
C ASN A 22 -0.45 -5.24 5.50
N TYR A 23 0.07 -6.46 5.70
CA TYR A 23 0.95 -6.76 6.84
C TYR A 23 2.44 -6.43 6.61
N HIS A 24 2.80 -5.87 5.44
CA HIS A 24 4.19 -5.52 5.13
C HIS A 24 4.34 -4.08 4.64
N PRO A 25 4.08 -3.75 3.35
CA PRO A 25 4.37 -2.42 2.85
C PRO A 25 3.44 -1.36 3.45
N PHE A 26 2.16 -1.65 3.70
CA PHE A 26 1.25 -0.66 4.30
C PHE A 26 1.49 -0.42 5.79
N GLU A 27 1.86 -1.44 6.56
CA GLU A 27 2.27 -1.26 7.96
C GLU A 27 3.55 -0.42 8.07
N SER A 28 4.55 -0.69 7.23
CA SER A 28 5.79 0.09 7.15
C SER A 28 5.54 1.54 6.69
N LEU A 29 4.69 1.73 5.68
CA LEU A 29 4.32 3.05 5.18
C LEU A 29 3.54 3.86 6.24
N GLU A 30 2.60 3.22 6.96
CA GLU A 30 1.86 3.86 8.05
C GLU A 30 2.82 4.32 9.14
N THR A 31 3.76 3.46 9.53
CA THR A 31 4.80 3.80 10.51
C THR A 31 5.67 4.96 10.04
N ALA A 32 6.13 4.94 8.78
CA ALA A 32 6.92 6.02 8.20
C ALA A 32 6.15 7.34 8.05
N SER A 33 4.82 7.27 7.90
CA SER A 33 3.94 8.42 7.73
C SER A 33 3.37 8.95 9.04
N LYS A 34 3.52 8.20 10.13
CA LYS A 34 2.98 8.54 11.45
C LYS A 34 3.48 9.92 11.90
N GLY A 35 2.55 10.82 12.18
CA GLY A 35 2.83 12.19 12.60
C GLY A 35 3.15 13.17 11.46
N ARG A 36 3.26 12.73 10.20
CA ARG A 36 3.35 13.65 9.06
C ARG A 36 1.98 14.21 8.71
N ARG A 37 1.93 15.50 8.40
CA ARG A 37 0.76 16.16 7.80
C ARG A 37 1.13 16.57 6.39
N PHE A 38 0.30 16.20 5.43
CA PHE A 38 0.44 16.64 4.05
C PHE A 38 -0.51 17.83 3.82
N SER A 39 0.03 18.91 3.28
CA SER A 39 -0.71 20.14 2.95
C SER A 39 -1.34 20.10 1.56
N SER A 40 -0.94 19.14 0.71
CA SER A 40 -1.50 18.94 -0.62
C SER A 40 -1.44 17.47 -1.07
N ASN A 41 -2.28 17.12 -2.04
CA ASN A 41 -2.26 15.79 -2.66
C ASN A 41 -0.93 15.52 -3.38
N GLU A 42 -0.33 16.56 -3.99
CA GLU A 42 0.97 16.44 -4.64
C GLU A 42 2.09 16.10 -3.64
N GLN A 43 2.07 16.73 -2.46
CA GLN A 43 3.02 16.42 -1.40
C GLN A 43 2.84 14.99 -0.88
N LEU A 44 1.60 14.52 -0.76
CA LEU A 44 1.31 13.13 -0.40
C LEU A 44 1.87 12.15 -1.44
N LYS A 45 1.60 12.37 -2.73
CA LYS A 45 2.10 11.52 -3.82
C LYS A 45 3.62 11.46 -3.83
N ASN A 46 4.28 12.61 -3.72
CA ASN A 46 5.73 12.68 -3.71
C ASN A 46 6.32 11.99 -2.47
N GLY A 47 5.67 12.12 -1.31
CA GLY A 47 6.08 11.45 -0.08
C GLY A 47 5.98 9.92 -0.16
N VAL A 48 4.87 9.40 -0.69
CA VAL A 48 4.69 7.96 -0.92
C VAL A 48 5.69 7.44 -1.95
N HIS A 49 5.90 8.17 -3.05
CA HIS A 49 6.85 7.79 -4.09
C HIS A 49 8.30 7.76 -3.57
N ALA A 50 8.70 8.76 -2.79
CA ALA A 50 10.02 8.77 -2.16
C ALA A 50 10.22 7.61 -1.19
N TRP A 51 9.18 7.24 -0.42
CA TRP A 51 9.22 6.07 0.47
C TRP A 51 9.39 4.75 -0.29
N PHE A 52 8.70 4.57 -1.43
CA PHE A 52 8.87 3.39 -2.29
C PHE A 52 10.28 3.26 -2.85
N ILE A 53 10.92 4.40 -3.20
CA ILE A 53 12.30 4.42 -3.69
C ILE A 53 13.31 4.15 -2.58
N SER A 54 12.99 4.50 -1.33
CA SER A 54 13.89 4.35 -0.19
C SER A 54 13.79 2.99 0.51
N GLN A 55 12.97 2.05 0.02
CA GLN A 55 12.88 0.69 0.56
C GLN A 55 14.13 -0.13 0.20
#